data_AF-A0A4Y2K868-F1
#
_entry.id   AF-A0A4Y2K868-F1
#
_cell.length_a   1.000
_cell.length_b   1.000
_cell.length_c   1.000
_cell.angle_alpha   90.00
_cell.angle_beta   90.00
_cell.angle_gamma   90.00
#
_symmetry.space_group_name_H-M   'P 1'
#
loop_
_entity.id
_entity.type
_entity.pdbx_description
1 polymer ?
#
loop_
_entity_poly.entity_id
_entity_poly.type
_entity_poly.pdbx_seq_one_letter_code
_entity_poly.pdbx_strand_id
1 'polypeptide(L)'
;MHLADVIESMVCTADITEDCIISAANNSIPKCSPRLRKFHRPWWNEACRDSRREEKKLSNIFRRHPTTENHVAFKRAKALGRRVRRRSQRESWINFVSSITSSTSSKQLWEKVKATNGIYREFSFPVLNTRNVMHSAPLDITNTLGHAFA
;
A
#
# COMPACT_ATOMS: atom_id res chain seq x y z
N MET A 1 -35.57 37.04 -40.55
CA MET A 1 -35.38 35.64 -40.12
C MET A 1 -33.96 35.14 -40.40
N HIS A 2 -32.90 35.90 -40.04
CA HIS A 2 -31.51 35.45 -40.21
C HIS A 2 -30.61 35.74 -39.00
N LEU A 3 -31.11 36.45 -37.99
CA LEU A 3 -30.36 36.78 -36.77
C LEU A 3 -30.68 35.84 -35.59
N ALA A 4 -31.82 35.14 -35.61
CA ALA A 4 -32.17 34.17 -34.57
C ALA A 4 -31.37 32.86 -34.72
N ASP A 5 -31.20 32.39 -35.95
CA ASP A 5 -30.50 31.14 -36.27
C ASP A 5 -28.98 31.20 -35.96
N VAL A 6 -28.38 32.40 -36.03
CA VAL A 6 -26.96 32.59 -35.70
C VAL A 6 -26.74 32.50 -34.19
N ILE A 7 -27.69 32.97 -33.38
CA ILE A 7 -27.62 32.89 -31.92
C ILE A 7 -27.87 31.45 -31.45
N GLU A 8 -28.78 30.69 -32.09
CA GLU A 8 -28.94 29.24 -31.81
C GLU A 8 -27.68 28.43 -32.17
N SER A 9 -26.96 28.78 -33.24
CA SER A 9 -25.70 28.10 -33.60
C SER A 9 -24.53 28.38 -32.64
N MET A 10 -24.59 29.49 -31.90
CA MET A 10 -23.58 29.89 -30.91
C MET A 10 -23.90 29.41 -29.48
N VAL A 11 -25.01 28.70 -29.28
CA VAL A 11 -25.38 28.06 -28.00
C VAL A 11 -25.23 26.53 -28.09
N CYS A 12 -24.32 26.05 -28.94
CA CYS A 12 -23.70 24.75 -28.75
C CYS A 12 -22.27 24.94 -28.21
N THR A 13 -22.14 25.71 -27.13
CA THR A 13 -21.12 25.34 -26.14
C THR A 13 -21.53 23.96 -25.69
N ALA A 14 -20.94 22.94 -26.31
CA ALA A 14 -21.17 21.53 -26.02
C ALA A 14 -21.41 21.41 -24.53
N ASP A 15 -22.63 21.01 -24.13
CA ASP A 15 -22.98 20.86 -22.73
C ASP A 15 -21.95 19.91 -22.12
N ILE A 16 -20.93 20.48 -21.48
CA ILE A 16 -19.95 19.72 -20.72
C ILE A 16 -20.74 19.31 -19.48
N THR A 17 -21.52 18.26 -19.64
CA THR A 17 -22.27 17.65 -18.57
C THR A 17 -21.29 17.13 -17.53
N GLU A 18 -21.70 17.16 -16.26
CA GLU A 18 -20.92 16.59 -15.15
C GLU A 18 -20.45 15.16 -15.47
N ASP A 19 -21.29 14.40 -16.16
CA ASP A 19 -21.00 13.04 -16.63
C ASP A 19 -19.83 12.97 -17.63
N CYS A 20 -19.70 13.96 -18.53
CA CYS A 20 -18.57 14.01 -19.46
C CYS A 20 -17.25 14.26 -18.73
N ILE A 21 -17.24 15.15 -17.73
CA ILE A 21 -16.05 15.44 -16.91
C ILE A 21 -15.67 14.21 -16.09
N ILE A 22 -16.65 13.57 -15.44
CA ILE A 22 -16.43 12.38 -14.61
C ILE A 22 -15.95 11.20 -15.48
N SER A 23 -16.52 11.01 -16.67
CA SER A 23 -16.12 9.96 -17.62
C SER A 23 -14.69 10.17 -18.11
N ALA A 24 -14.35 11.39 -18.55
CA ALA A 24 -13.00 11.73 -18.99
C ALA A 24 -11.96 11.55 -17.87
N ALA A 25 -12.31 11.96 -16.64
CA ALA A 25 -11.47 11.77 -15.46
C ALA A 25 -11.27 10.29 -15.13
N ASN A 26 -12.32 9.47 -15.14
CA ASN A 26 -12.22 8.03 -14.87
C ASN A 26 -11.38 7.29 -15.93
N ASN A 27 -11.44 7.73 -17.19
CA ASN A 27 -10.68 7.11 -18.29
C ASN A 27 -9.21 7.55 -18.29
N SER A 28 -8.92 8.79 -17.90
CA SER A 28 -7.58 9.36 -17.95
C SER A 28 -6.78 9.17 -16.65
N ILE A 29 -7.47 9.10 -15.50
CA ILE A 29 -6.85 8.96 -14.18
C ILE A 29 -7.02 7.51 -13.70
N PRO A 30 -5.97 6.66 -13.76
CA PRO A 30 -6.06 5.30 -13.26
C PRO A 30 -6.35 5.28 -11.76
N LYS A 31 -7.46 4.63 -11.37
CA LYS A 31 -7.85 4.47 -9.96
C LYS A 31 -6.79 3.63 -9.22
N CYS A 32 -5.96 4.29 -8.44
CA CYS A 32 -5.06 3.61 -7.51
C CYS A 32 -5.75 3.37 -6.17
N SER A 33 -5.55 2.20 -5.57
CA SER A 33 -5.96 1.97 -4.17
C SER A 33 -5.21 2.97 -3.27
N PRO A 34 -5.91 3.82 -2.49
CA PRO A 34 -5.25 4.73 -1.54
C PRO A 34 -4.54 3.98 -0.41
N ARG A 35 -4.83 2.68 -0.25
CA ARG A 35 -4.08 1.80 0.64
C ARG A 35 -2.78 1.41 -0.06
N LEU A 36 -1.68 2.08 0.30
CA LEU A 36 -0.35 1.50 0.15
C LEU A 36 -0.44 0.06 0.66
N ARG A 37 -0.08 -0.92 -0.19
CA ARG A 37 -0.01 -2.32 0.26
C ARG A 37 0.94 -2.31 1.44
N LYS A 38 0.41 -2.45 2.66
CA LYS A 38 1.23 -2.72 3.84
C LYS A 38 1.83 -4.07 3.55
N PHE A 39 3.07 -4.07 3.05
CA PHE A 39 3.79 -5.27 2.73
C PHE A 39 4.06 -5.98 4.06
N HIS A 40 3.09 -6.77 4.48
CA HIS A 40 3.20 -7.59 5.66
C HIS A 40 4.06 -8.78 5.30
N ARG A 41 5.04 -9.05 6.16
CA ARG A 41 5.88 -10.23 6.04
C ARG A 41 4.99 -11.46 5.86
N PRO A 42 5.33 -12.42 4.98
CA PRO A 42 4.50 -13.61 4.70
C PRO A 42 4.08 -14.40 5.94
N TRP A 43 4.85 -14.34 7.02
CA TRP A 43 4.55 -14.98 8.30
C TRP A 43 3.60 -14.18 9.21
N TRP A 44 3.19 -12.98 8.82
CA TRP A 44 2.29 -12.14 9.60
C TRP A 44 0.84 -12.59 9.44
N ASN A 45 0.32 -13.27 10.46
CA ASN A 45 -1.03 -13.84 10.46
C ASN A 45 -1.91 -13.24 11.59
N GLU A 46 -3.15 -13.72 11.67
CA GLU A 46 -4.13 -13.33 12.69
C GLU A 46 -3.61 -13.54 14.11
N ALA A 47 -3.03 -14.71 14.39
CA ALA A 47 -2.44 -15.00 15.70
C ALA A 47 -1.36 -13.98 16.11
N CYS A 48 -0.54 -13.49 15.16
CA CYS A 48 0.42 -12.41 15.43
C CYS A 48 -0.27 -11.08 15.74
N ARG A 49 -1.39 -10.76 15.06
CA ARG A 49 -2.16 -9.55 15.32
C ARG A 49 -2.81 -9.61 16.71
N ASP A 50 -3.43 -10.73 17.04
CA ASP A 50 -4.19 -10.89 18.29
C ASP A 50 -3.25 -10.91 19.50
N SER A 51 -2.15 -11.68 19.42
CA SER A 51 -1.14 -11.69 20.48
C SER A 51 -0.52 -10.31 20.70
N ARG A 52 -0.28 -9.53 19.64
CA ARG A 52 0.20 -8.14 19.75
C ARG A 52 -0.85 -7.20 20.32
N ARG A 53 -2.13 -7.39 19.99
CA ARG A 53 -3.24 -6.62 20.55
C ARG A 53 -3.38 -6.87 22.05
N GLU A 54 -3.30 -8.13 22.48
CA GLU A 54 -3.38 -8.50 23.89
C GLU A 54 -2.16 -8.04 24.69
N GLU A 55 -0.95 -8.18 24.13
CA GLU A 55 0.27 -7.61 24.74
C GLU A 55 0.12 -6.11 24.96
N LYS A 56 -0.39 -5.37 23.96
CA LYS A 56 -0.62 -3.92 24.05
C LYS A 56 -1.67 -3.58 25.09
N LYS A 57 -2.78 -4.33 25.14
CA LYS A 57 -3.85 -4.16 26.14
C LYS A 57 -3.30 -4.31 27.56
N LEU A 58 -2.60 -5.41 27.84
CA LEU A 58 -2.03 -5.68 29.17
C LEU A 58 -0.89 -4.71 29.51
N SER A 59 -0.09 -4.28 28.53
CA SER A 59 0.90 -3.23 28.72
C SER A 59 0.25 -1.90 29.11
N ASN A 60 -0.90 -1.56 28.52
CA ASN A 60 -1.63 -0.34 28.85
C ASN A 60 -2.24 -0.41 30.26
N ILE A 61 -2.81 -1.56 30.63
CA ILE A 61 -3.34 -1.79 31.99
C ILE A 61 -2.22 -1.66 33.02
N PHE A 62 -1.10 -2.33 32.82
CA PHE A 62 0.06 -2.24 33.72
C PHE A 62 0.62 -0.81 33.82
N ARG A 63 0.68 -0.06 32.70
CA ARG A 63 1.13 1.34 32.72
C ARG A 63 0.20 2.27 33.52
N ARG A 64 -1.11 1.99 33.52
CA ARG A 64 -2.09 2.78 34.30
C ARG A 64 -2.13 2.35 35.76
N HIS A 65 -1.99 1.05 36.02
CA HIS A 65 -2.10 0.45 37.34
C HIS A 65 -0.93 -0.54 37.55
N PRO A 66 0.20 -0.07 38.08
CA PRO A 66 1.44 -0.86 38.20
C PRO A 66 1.39 -1.82 39.40
N THR A 67 0.45 -2.77 39.39
CA THR A 67 0.34 -3.84 40.38
C THR A 67 1.16 -5.07 39.97
N THR A 68 1.54 -5.90 40.94
CA THR A 68 2.29 -7.14 40.69
C THR A 68 1.54 -8.09 39.75
N GLU A 69 0.22 -8.24 39.95
CA GLU A 69 -0.63 -9.06 39.10
C GLU A 69 -0.63 -8.58 37.64
N ASN A 70 -0.79 -7.27 37.42
CA ASN A 70 -0.76 -6.68 36.09
C ASN A 70 0.61 -6.84 35.42
N HIS A 71 1.70 -6.73 36.18
CA HIS A 71 3.04 -6.97 35.68
C HIS A 71 3.22 -8.44 35.23
N VAL A 72 2.76 -9.40 36.02
CA VAL A 72 2.80 -10.84 35.68
C VAL A 72 1.96 -11.12 34.44
N ALA A 73 0.74 -10.59 34.35
CA ALA A 73 -0.13 -10.76 33.20
C ALA A 73 0.52 -10.21 31.91
N PHE A 74 1.08 -9.00 31.96
CA PHE A 74 1.83 -8.42 30.85
C PHE A 74 3.03 -9.28 30.44
N LYS A 75 3.83 -9.77 31.39
CA LYS A 75 4.98 -10.64 31.12
C LYS A 75 4.56 -11.95 30.44
N ARG A 76 3.46 -12.57 30.89
CA ARG A 76 2.88 -13.77 30.26
C ARG A 76 2.47 -13.49 28.82
N ALA A 77 1.73 -12.41 28.57
CA ALA A 77 1.31 -12.05 27.22
C ALA A 77 2.50 -11.72 26.31
N LYS A 78 3.53 -11.05 26.83
CA LYS A 78 4.77 -10.78 26.09
C LYS A 78 5.53 -12.07 25.73
N ALA A 79 5.58 -13.04 26.64
CA ALA A 79 6.17 -14.35 26.36
C ALA A 79 5.36 -15.13 25.30
N LEU A 80 4.02 -15.07 25.39
CA LEU A 80 3.13 -15.66 24.40
C LEU A 80 3.31 -15.02 23.02
N GLY A 81 3.30 -13.69 22.92
CA GLY A 81 3.53 -12.97 21.67
C GLY A 81 4.86 -13.32 21.01
N ARG A 82 5.93 -13.46 21.80
CA ARG A 82 7.22 -13.97 21.31
C ARG A 82 7.12 -15.40 20.76
N ARG A 83 6.41 -16.29 21.44
CA ARG A 83 6.21 -17.69 21.02
C ARG A 83 5.43 -17.75 19.70
N VAL A 84 4.29 -17.06 19.64
CA VAL A 84 3.43 -17.01 18.45
C VAL A 84 4.21 -16.48 17.26
N ARG A 85 4.95 -15.37 17.41
CA ARG A 85 5.77 -14.81 16.34
C ARG A 85 6.79 -15.81 15.79
N ARG A 86 7.55 -16.48 16.67
CA ARG A 86 8.56 -17.48 16.26
C ARG A 86 7.91 -18.67 15.55
N ARG A 87 6.75 -19.12 16.05
CA ARG A 87 5.99 -20.22 15.45
C ARG A 87 5.51 -19.85 14.05
N SER A 88 4.87 -18.70 13.88
CA SER A 88 4.40 -18.24 12.56
C SER A 88 5.55 -18.03 11.56
N GLN A 89 6.69 -17.52 12.02
CA GLN A 89 7.91 -17.41 11.19
C GLN A 89 8.39 -18.78 10.72
N ARG A 90 8.47 -19.76 11.63
CA ARG A 90 8.89 -21.13 11.32
C ARG A 90 7.94 -21.81 10.35
N GLU A 91 6.63 -21.77 10.62
CA GLU A 91 5.61 -22.41 9.79
C GLU A 91 5.57 -21.80 8.40
N SER A 92 5.63 -20.46 8.30
CA SER A 92 5.71 -19.79 7.01
C SER A 92 6.98 -20.15 6.23
N TRP A 93 8.13 -20.29 6.91
CA TRP A 93 9.37 -20.70 6.27
C TRP A 93 9.31 -22.14 5.77
N ILE A 94 8.78 -23.07 6.58
CA ILE A 94 8.55 -24.46 6.17
C ILE A 94 7.66 -24.50 4.93
N ASN A 95 6.51 -23.82 4.96
CA ASN A 95 5.59 -23.78 3.83
C ASN A 95 6.25 -23.18 2.57
N PHE A 96 7.08 -22.14 2.73
CA PHE A 96 7.83 -21.56 1.63
C PHE A 96 8.78 -22.58 0.99
N VAL A 97 9.63 -23.22 1.80
CA VAL A 97 10.61 -24.21 1.33
C VAL A 97 9.89 -25.40 0.68
N SER A 98 8.80 -25.88 1.27
CA SER A 98 7.96 -26.94 0.70
C SER A 98 7.29 -26.54 -0.62
N SER A 99 7.10 -25.25 -0.90
CA SER A 99 6.53 -24.76 -2.16
C SER A 99 7.54 -24.64 -3.31
N ILE A 100 8.83 -24.87 -3.06
CA ILE A 100 9.87 -24.76 -4.09
C ILE A 100 9.86 -26.04 -4.93
N THR A 101 9.60 -25.88 -6.23
CA THR A 101 9.61 -26.95 -7.24
C THR A 101 10.70 -26.70 -8.28
N SER A 102 11.01 -27.70 -9.11
CA SER A 102 11.94 -27.56 -10.25
C SER A 102 11.52 -26.50 -11.27
N SER A 103 10.23 -26.14 -11.30
CA SER A 103 9.68 -25.07 -12.15
C SER A 103 9.75 -23.68 -11.53
N THR A 104 10.20 -23.54 -10.28
CA THR A 104 10.29 -22.23 -9.61
C THR A 104 11.47 -21.44 -10.17
N SER A 105 11.21 -20.31 -10.83
CA SER A 105 12.28 -19.45 -11.35
C SER A 105 13.11 -18.80 -10.23
N SER A 106 14.39 -18.54 -10.50
CA SER A 106 15.28 -17.86 -9.55
C SER A 106 14.74 -16.49 -9.13
N LYS A 107 14.07 -15.77 -10.05
CA LYS A 107 13.43 -14.48 -9.76
C LYS A 107 12.35 -14.62 -8.68
N GLN A 108 11.42 -15.57 -8.85
CA GLN A 108 10.33 -15.79 -7.89
C GLN A 108 10.87 -16.27 -6.53
N LEU A 109 11.92 -17.10 -6.54
CA LEU A 109 12.59 -17.52 -5.32
C LEU A 109 13.15 -16.30 -4.56
N TRP A 110 13.91 -15.45 -5.23
CA TRP A 110 14.50 -14.26 -4.63
C TRP A 110 13.46 -13.23 -4.16
N GLU A 111 12.36 -13.05 -4.88
CA GLU A 111 11.25 -12.20 -4.46
C GLU A 111 10.62 -12.72 -3.15
N LYS A 112 10.38 -14.03 -3.04
CA LYS A 112 9.84 -14.65 -1.82
C LYS A 112 10.83 -14.54 -0.64
N VAL A 113 12.13 -14.77 -0.86
CA VAL A 113 13.18 -14.62 0.17
C VAL A 113 13.28 -13.16 0.66
N LYS A 114 13.19 -12.20 -0.25
CA LYS A 114 13.16 -10.78 0.11
C LYS A 114 11.92 -10.44 0.93
N ALA A 115 10.75 -10.95 0.55
CA ALA A 115 9.50 -10.75 1.27
C ALA A 115 9.52 -11.36 2.69
N THR A 116 10.09 -12.56 2.90
CA THR A 116 10.20 -13.17 4.24
C THR A 116 11.10 -12.37 5.19
N ASN A 117 12.18 -11.81 4.65
CA ASN A 117 13.08 -10.91 5.37
C ASN A 117 12.49 -9.50 5.59
N GLY A 118 11.39 -9.18 4.90
CA GLY A 118 10.78 -7.85 4.92
C GLY A 118 11.59 -6.82 4.14
N ILE A 119 12.46 -7.28 3.23
CA ILE A 119 13.19 -6.44 2.30
C ILE A 119 12.25 -6.24 1.12
N TYR A 120 11.48 -5.16 1.14
CA TYR A 120 10.60 -4.81 0.04
C TYR A 120 11.29 -3.82 -0.86
N ARG A 121 11.03 -3.94 -2.16
CA ARG A 121 11.41 -2.91 -3.11
C ARG A 121 10.57 -1.68 -2.75
N GLU A 122 11.26 -0.61 -2.35
CA GLU A 122 10.60 0.67 -2.14
C GLU A 122 9.90 1.08 -3.44
N PHE A 123 8.76 1.75 -3.30
CA PHE A 123 8.06 2.30 -4.44
C PHE A 123 8.99 3.29 -5.13
N SER A 124 9.54 2.89 -6.28
CA SER A 124 10.28 3.81 -7.14
C SER A 124 9.26 4.68 -7.83
N PHE A 125 9.35 5.99 -7.65
CA PHE A 125 8.61 6.92 -8.49
C PHE A 125 8.98 6.64 -9.95
N PRO A 126 7.99 6.53 -10.85
CA PRO A 126 8.27 6.38 -12.27
C PRO A 126 9.03 7.63 -12.75
N VAL A 127 10.12 7.42 -13.48
CA VAL A 127 10.86 8.50 -14.14
C VAL A 127 9.97 9.08 -15.23
N LEU A 128 9.77 10.38 -15.21
CA LEU A 128 8.98 11.08 -16.24
C LEU A 128 9.92 11.48 -17.38
N ASN A 129 9.63 11.04 -18.60
CA ASN A 129 10.37 11.47 -19.80
C ASN A 129 9.53 12.51 -20.55
N THR A 130 10.02 13.74 -20.66
CA THR A 130 9.36 14.83 -21.39
C THR A 130 10.37 15.47 -22.33
N ARG A 131 10.05 15.54 -23.63
CA ARG A 131 10.89 16.17 -24.65
C ARG A 131 12.37 15.74 -24.58
N ASN A 132 12.61 14.43 -24.41
CA ASN A 132 13.94 13.83 -24.32
C ASN A 132 14.74 14.16 -23.04
N VAL A 133 14.10 14.73 -22.02
CA VAL A 133 14.66 14.99 -20.70
C VAL A 133 14.03 14.04 -19.69
N MET A 134 14.88 13.32 -18.93
CA MET A 134 14.44 12.45 -17.84
C MET A 134 14.38 13.22 -16.52
N HIS A 135 13.20 13.27 -15.92
CA HIS A 135 12.97 13.83 -14.60
C HIS A 135 12.82 12.69 -13.59
N SER A 136 13.78 12.55 -12.68
CA SER A 136 13.78 11.53 -11.63
C SER A 136 13.52 12.09 -10.23
N ALA A 137 13.75 13.39 -10.01
CA ALA A 137 13.50 14.02 -8.72
C ALA A 137 12.00 14.30 -8.54
N PRO A 138 11.41 14.06 -7.35
CA PRO A 138 9.99 14.29 -7.12
C PRO A 138 9.53 15.72 -7.43
N LEU A 139 10.35 16.72 -7.07
CA LEU A 139 10.08 18.13 -7.34
C LEU A 139 9.98 18.42 -8.85
N ASP A 140 10.93 17.90 -9.61
CA ASP A 140 10.98 18.11 -11.06
C ASP A 140 9.78 17.43 -11.73
N ILE A 141 9.43 16.21 -11.30
CA ILE A 141 8.23 15.50 -11.79
C ILE A 141 6.98 16.32 -11.50
N THR A 142 6.82 16.87 -10.28
CA THR A 142 5.65 17.69 -9.94
C THR A 142 5.57 18.98 -10.74
N ASN A 143 6.70 19.64 -10.98
CA ASN A 143 6.75 20.86 -11.77
C ASN A 143 6.44 20.59 -13.24
N THR A 144 7.02 19.54 -13.83
CA THR A 144 6.75 19.17 -15.22
C THR A 144 5.29 18.77 -15.42
N LEU A 145 4.69 18.05 -14.46
CA LEU A 145 3.25 17.78 -14.48
C LEU A 145 2.43 19.07 -14.36
N GLY A 146 2.79 19.97 -13.44
CA GLY A 146 2.13 21.27 -13.28
C GLY A 146 2.12 22.09 -14.58
N HIS A 147 3.24 22.12 -15.30
CA HIS A 147 3.34 22.79 -16.61
C HIS A 147 2.54 22.12 -17.73
N ALA A 148 2.25 20.81 -17.65
CA ALA A 148 1.49 20.12 -18.67
C ALA A 148 -0.03 20.31 -18.55
N PHE A 149 -0.51 20.67 -17.34
CA PHE A 149 -1.94 20.84 -17.03
C PHE A 149 -2.35 22.29 -16.77
N ALA A 150 -1.40 23.23 -16.73
CA ALA A 150 -1.64 24.67 -16.67
C ALA A 150 -1.91 25.24 -18.07
#